data_AF-A0A0J8RBU3-F1
#
_entry.id   AF-A0A0J8RBU3-F1
#
_cell.length_a   1.000
_cell.length_b   1.000
_cell.length_c   1.000
_cell.angle_alpha   90.00
_cell.angle_beta   90.00
_cell.angle_gamma   90.00
#
_symmetry.space_group_name_H-M   'P 1'
#
loop_
_entity.id
_entity.type
_entity.pdbx_description
1 polymer ?
#
loop_
_entity_poly.entity_id
_entity_poly.type
_entity_poly.pdbx_seq_one_letter_code
_entity_poly.pdbx_strand_id
1 'polypeptide(L)'
;MSQISGFMADITDEFKITVVEAIRTLCLKFPNKQAGMLTFLSGILRDEGGYEFKRSVVESMFDLIKFVPGSKEDALAHLCEFIEDCEFTKLAVRILHLLGIEGPKTSHPTKYIRYIYNRVVLENAAVRAAAVTALAKFGVGQKDPELRRSVYVLLRRCLDDVDDEVRDRAALNLRLIQSEDSMAERFIKNENMFALATFEHQLVIFRYVQGPSCLP
;
A
#
# COMPACT_ATOMS: atom_id res chain seq x y z
N MET A 1 -12.41 -16.19 -20.47
CA MET A 1 -12.61 -15.25 -19.36
C MET A 1 -14.07 -15.19 -18.93
N SER A 2 -15.02 -14.97 -19.84
CA SER A 2 -16.47 -14.92 -19.52
C SER A 2 -17.04 -16.20 -18.90
N GLN A 3 -16.53 -17.39 -19.26
CA GLN A 3 -16.96 -18.65 -18.64
C GLN A 3 -16.49 -18.82 -17.18
N ILE A 4 -15.38 -18.18 -16.80
CA ILE A 4 -14.81 -18.33 -15.44
C ILE A 4 -15.49 -17.38 -14.48
N SER A 5 -15.86 -16.16 -14.90
CA SER A 5 -16.53 -15.19 -14.03
C SER A 5 -17.89 -15.68 -13.52
N GLY A 6 -18.68 -16.35 -14.36
CA GLY A 6 -19.94 -16.96 -13.91
C GLY A 6 -19.72 -18.07 -12.88
N PHE A 7 -18.69 -18.88 -13.05
CA PHE A 7 -18.34 -19.94 -12.10
C PHE A 7 -17.86 -19.39 -10.75
N MET A 8 -17.21 -18.23 -10.71
CA MET A 8 -16.73 -17.61 -9.47
C MET A 8 -17.86 -17.20 -8.53
N ALA A 9 -19.07 -16.90 -9.02
CA ALA A 9 -20.19 -16.52 -8.18
C ALA A 9 -20.73 -17.68 -7.33
N ASP A 10 -20.61 -18.92 -7.83
CA ASP A 10 -21.28 -20.09 -7.26
C ASP A 10 -20.38 -20.97 -6.36
N ILE A 11 -19.15 -20.51 -6.06
CA ILE A 11 -18.13 -21.31 -5.37
C ILE A 11 -17.60 -20.64 -4.10
N THR A 12 -17.00 -21.44 -3.22
CA THR A 12 -16.45 -20.99 -1.93
C THR A 12 -15.22 -20.10 -2.12
N ASP A 13 -14.98 -19.20 -1.15
CA ASP A 13 -13.84 -18.29 -1.17
C ASP A 13 -12.49 -19.04 -1.21
N GLU A 14 -12.38 -20.22 -0.59
CA GLU A 14 -11.18 -21.08 -0.67
C GLU A 14 -10.86 -21.51 -2.11
N PHE A 15 -11.89 -21.89 -2.87
CA PHE A 15 -11.69 -22.24 -4.27
C PHE A 15 -11.38 -21.00 -5.10
N LYS A 16 -12.05 -19.87 -4.84
CA LYS A 16 -11.75 -18.60 -5.52
C LYS A 16 -10.28 -18.19 -5.32
N ILE A 17 -9.74 -18.32 -4.10
CA ILE A 17 -8.33 -18.07 -3.78
C ILE A 17 -7.42 -18.93 -4.66
N THR A 18 -7.72 -20.23 -4.78
CA THR A 18 -6.94 -21.15 -5.63
C THR A 18 -6.95 -20.72 -7.11
N VAL A 19 -8.10 -20.26 -7.62
CA VAL A 19 -8.23 -19.72 -8.99
C VAL A 19 -7.38 -18.46 -9.16
N VAL A 20 -7.41 -17.55 -8.19
CA VAL A 20 -6.62 -16.32 -8.20
C VAL A 20 -5.12 -16.62 -8.24
N GLU A 21 -4.66 -17.58 -7.42
CA GLU A 21 -3.25 -18.00 -7.41
C GLU A 21 -2.81 -18.63 -8.73
N ALA A 22 -3.67 -19.43 -9.36
CA ALA A 22 -3.42 -20.00 -10.67
C ALA A 22 -3.30 -18.91 -11.74
N ILE A 23 -4.19 -17.91 -11.73
CA ILE A 23 -4.17 -16.77 -12.65
C ILE A 23 -2.92 -15.93 -12.43
N ARG A 24 -2.56 -15.63 -11.18
CA ARG A 24 -1.31 -14.93 -10.83
C ARG A 24 -0.10 -15.65 -11.43
N THR A 25 0.00 -16.95 -11.21
CA THR A 25 1.11 -17.77 -11.75
C THR A 25 1.14 -17.71 -13.28
N LEU A 26 -0.03 -17.72 -13.92
CA LEU A 26 -0.16 -17.62 -15.37
C LEU A 26 0.27 -16.24 -15.91
N CYS A 27 -0.07 -15.14 -15.21
CA CYS A 27 0.39 -13.78 -15.54
C CYS A 27 1.92 -13.70 -15.54
N LEU A 28 2.54 -14.25 -14.50
CA LEU A 28 4.00 -14.24 -14.35
C LEU A 28 4.68 -15.10 -15.43
N LYS A 29 4.06 -16.21 -15.83
CA LYS A 29 4.57 -17.09 -16.88
C LYS A 29 4.36 -16.53 -18.29
N PHE A 30 3.28 -15.79 -18.52
CA PHE A 30 2.92 -15.21 -19.83
C PHE A 30 2.60 -13.71 -19.74
N PRO A 31 3.61 -12.84 -19.54
CA PRO A 31 3.41 -11.40 -19.35
C PRO A 31 2.64 -10.72 -20.49
N ASN A 32 2.76 -11.21 -21.72
CA ASN A 32 2.07 -10.66 -22.89
C ASN A 32 0.53 -10.85 -22.84
N LYS A 33 0.03 -11.72 -21.95
CA LYS A 33 -1.41 -11.95 -21.76
C LYS A 33 -1.97 -11.26 -20.51
N GLN A 34 -1.17 -10.39 -19.87
CA GLN A 34 -1.52 -9.76 -18.60
C GLN A 34 -2.85 -8.98 -18.65
N ALA A 35 -3.13 -8.26 -19.75
CA ALA A 35 -4.25 -7.31 -19.81
C ALA A 35 -5.60 -8.01 -19.57
N GLY A 36 -5.81 -9.17 -20.20
CA GLY A 36 -7.01 -9.96 -19.98
C GLY A 36 -7.09 -10.44 -18.52
N MET A 37 -5.99 -10.95 -17.98
CA MET A 37 -5.94 -11.49 -16.61
C MET A 37 -6.16 -10.40 -15.56
N LEU A 38 -5.58 -9.22 -15.77
CA LEU A 38 -5.79 -8.06 -14.92
C LEU A 38 -7.26 -7.61 -14.93
N THR A 39 -7.89 -7.60 -16.11
CA THR A 39 -9.33 -7.29 -16.25
C THR A 39 -10.19 -8.26 -15.43
N PHE A 40 -9.81 -9.54 -15.37
CA PHE A 40 -10.52 -10.51 -14.52
C PHE A 40 -10.27 -10.26 -13.04
N LEU A 41 -9.01 -10.05 -12.63
CA LEU A 41 -8.68 -9.75 -11.23
C LEU A 41 -9.39 -8.49 -10.74
N SER A 42 -9.43 -7.42 -11.54
CA SER A 42 -10.14 -6.19 -11.21
C SER A 42 -11.65 -6.38 -11.14
N GLY A 43 -12.22 -7.23 -12.01
CA GLY A 43 -13.64 -7.57 -11.97
C GLY A 43 -14.02 -8.22 -10.64
N ILE A 44 -13.34 -9.33 -10.29
CA ILE A 44 -13.62 -10.04 -9.04
C ILE A 44 -13.20 -9.25 -7.79
N LEU A 45 -12.31 -8.26 -7.92
CA LEU A 45 -11.98 -7.34 -6.83
C LEU A 45 -13.14 -6.39 -6.51
N ARG A 46 -13.96 -6.03 -7.49
CA ARG A 46 -15.13 -5.15 -7.31
C ARG A 46 -16.37 -5.88 -6.78
N ASP A 47 -16.51 -7.17 -7.06
CA ASP A 47 -17.65 -7.97 -6.62
C ASP A 47 -17.67 -8.14 -5.08
N GLU A 48 -18.72 -8.71 -4.49
CA GLU A 48 -18.69 -9.04 -3.05
C GLU A 48 -17.74 -10.21 -2.76
N GLY A 49 -17.12 -10.23 -1.58
CA GLY A 49 -16.29 -11.36 -1.16
C GLY A 49 -15.58 -11.16 0.17
N GLY A 50 -15.18 -12.27 0.80
CA GLY A 50 -14.53 -12.24 2.11
C GLY A 50 -13.10 -11.67 2.08
N TYR A 51 -12.61 -11.31 3.26
CA TYR A 51 -11.29 -10.68 3.43
C TYR A 51 -10.14 -11.49 2.82
N GLU A 52 -10.04 -12.80 3.09
CA GLU A 52 -8.91 -13.62 2.60
C GLU A 52 -8.93 -13.75 1.07
N PHE A 53 -10.12 -13.83 0.47
CA PHE A 53 -10.27 -13.81 -0.98
C PHE A 53 -9.81 -12.48 -1.57
N LYS A 54 -10.31 -11.35 -1.05
CA LYS A 54 -9.91 -10.00 -1.51
C LYS A 54 -8.42 -9.76 -1.32
N ARG A 55 -7.86 -10.23 -0.21
CA ARG A 55 -6.43 -10.20 0.07
C ARG A 55 -5.65 -10.95 -1.00
N SER A 56 -6.04 -12.17 -1.37
CA SER A 56 -5.38 -12.94 -2.43
C SER A 56 -5.38 -12.22 -3.78
N VAL A 57 -6.49 -11.55 -4.13
CA VAL A 57 -6.59 -10.74 -5.35
C VAL A 57 -5.64 -9.55 -5.29
N VAL A 58 -5.62 -8.80 -4.19
CA VAL A 58 -4.73 -7.64 -3.99
C VAL A 58 -3.25 -8.06 -4.03
N GLU A 59 -2.88 -9.16 -3.37
CA GLU A 59 -1.50 -9.69 -3.44
C GLU A 59 -1.10 -10.05 -4.87
N SER A 60 -2.03 -10.65 -5.61
CA SER A 60 -1.79 -10.97 -7.01
C SER A 60 -1.52 -9.71 -7.82
N MET A 61 -2.30 -8.65 -7.62
CA MET A 61 -2.06 -7.36 -8.28
C MET A 61 -0.73 -6.72 -7.87
N PHE A 62 -0.30 -6.88 -6.62
CA PHE A 62 1.01 -6.40 -6.15
C PHE A 62 2.15 -7.10 -6.89
N ASP A 63 2.06 -8.43 -7.05
CA ASP A 63 3.02 -9.21 -7.82
C ASP A 63 3.04 -8.79 -9.29
N LEU A 64 1.87 -8.53 -9.90
CA LEU A 64 1.81 -8.00 -11.27
C LEU A 64 2.51 -6.64 -11.39
N ILE A 65 2.25 -5.70 -10.48
CA ILE A 65 2.90 -4.37 -10.48
C ILE A 65 4.42 -4.50 -10.36
N LYS A 66 4.91 -5.46 -9.58
CA LYS A 66 6.33 -5.68 -9.33
C LYS A 66 7.04 -6.39 -10.48
N PHE A 67 6.44 -7.43 -11.05
CA PHE A 67 7.10 -8.35 -11.97
C PHE A 67 6.67 -8.19 -13.44
N VAL A 68 5.57 -7.48 -13.71
CA VAL A 68 5.05 -7.25 -15.07
C VAL A 68 4.90 -5.74 -15.31
N PRO A 69 5.96 -5.05 -15.82
CA PRO A 69 5.93 -3.60 -16.00
C PRO A 69 4.75 -3.09 -16.83
N GLY A 70 4.34 -3.86 -17.84
CA GLY A 70 3.23 -3.50 -18.73
C GLY A 70 1.84 -3.52 -18.07
N SER A 71 1.69 -4.06 -16.86
CA SER A 71 0.42 -4.04 -16.11
C SER A 71 0.38 -2.95 -15.04
N LYS A 72 1.49 -2.24 -14.80
CA LYS A 72 1.64 -1.37 -13.62
C LYS A 72 0.60 -0.25 -13.57
N GLU A 73 0.43 0.51 -14.64
CA GLU A 73 -0.47 1.67 -14.63
C GLU A 73 -1.94 1.25 -14.43
N ASP A 74 -2.38 0.23 -15.16
CA ASP A 74 -3.74 -0.32 -15.06
C ASP A 74 -4.01 -0.94 -13.68
N ALA A 75 -3.07 -1.71 -13.14
CA ALA A 75 -3.22 -2.33 -11.84
C ALA A 75 -3.28 -1.29 -10.72
N LEU A 76 -2.44 -0.25 -10.77
CA LEU A 76 -2.50 0.87 -9.83
C LEU A 76 -3.84 1.62 -9.93
N ALA A 77 -4.38 1.80 -11.13
CA ALA A 77 -5.67 2.45 -11.32
C ALA A 77 -6.82 1.66 -10.67
N HIS A 78 -6.88 0.35 -10.88
CA HIS A 78 -7.87 -0.52 -10.26
C HIS A 78 -7.75 -0.57 -8.73
N LEU A 79 -6.52 -0.55 -8.20
CA LEU A 79 -6.31 -0.47 -6.75
C LEU A 79 -6.76 0.88 -6.16
N CYS A 80 -6.56 1.99 -6.90
CA CYS A 80 -7.06 3.31 -6.49
C CYS A 80 -8.59 3.34 -6.42
N GLU A 81 -9.27 2.77 -7.42
CA GLU A 81 -10.74 2.66 -7.41
C GLU A 81 -11.22 1.78 -6.24
N PHE A 82 -10.56 0.66 -6.00
CA PHE A 82 -10.96 -0.26 -4.92
C PHE A 82 -10.88 0.39 -3.53
N ILE A 83 -9.85 1.21 -3.25
CA ILE A 83 -9.74 1.87 -1.95
C ILE A 83 -10.76 2.99 -1.73
N GLU A 84 -11.52 3.40 -2.75
CA GLU A 84 -12.55 4.43 -2.57
C GLU A 84 -13.71 3.95 -1.70
N ASP A 85 -14.08 2.68 -1.85
CA ASP A 85 -15.21 2.03 -1.17
C ASP A 85 -14.76 0.74 -0.45
N CYS A 86 -13.51 0.68 0.00
CA CYS A 86 -12.97 -0.52 0.65
C CYS A 86 -13.41 -0.63 2.10
N GLU A 87 -14.21 -1.65 2.42
CA GLU A 87 -14.60 -1.95 3.81
C GLU A 87 -13.47 -2.55 4.66
N PHE A 88 -12.43 -3.11 4.02
CA PHE A 88 -11.35 -3.80 4.72
C PHE A 88 -10.19 -2.87 5.04
N THR A 89 -10.18 -2.32 6.26
CA THR A 89 -9.11 -1.42 6.76
C THR A 89 -7.70 -1.96 6.50
N LYS A 90 -7.45 -3.26 6.76
CA LYS A 90 -6.14 -3.89 6.52
C LYS A 90 -5.72 -3.86 5.05
N LEU A 91 -6.66 -4.02 4.11
CA LEU A 91 -6.37 -3.95 2.68
C LEU A 91 -6.12 -2.51 2.24
N ALA A 92 -6.97 -1.57 2.67
CA ALA A 92 -6.80 -0.15 2.39
C ALA A 92 -5.42 0.36 2.82
N VAL A 93 -4.99 0.03 4.04
CA VAL A 93 -3.64 0.39 4.55
C VAL A 93 -2.53 -0.18 3.67
N ARG A 94 -2.62 -1.44 3.25
CA ARG A 94 -1.59 -2.08 2.41
C ARG A 94 -1.54 -1.49 1.01
N ILE A 95 -2.69 -1.18 0.42
CA ILE A 95 -2.77 -0.54 -0.89
C ILE A 95 -2.21 0.88 -0.82
N LEU A 96 -2.58 1.67 0.20
CA LEU A 96 -2.02 3.00 0.43
C LEU A 96 -0.49 2.97 0.56
N HIS A 97 0.04 1.97 1.26
CA HIS A 97 1.49 1.77 1.35
C HIS A 97 2.13 1.55 -0.02
N LEU A 98 1.54 0.69 -0.87
CA LEU A 98 2.01 0.46 -2.24
C LEU A 98 1.90 1.74 -3.08
N LEU A 99 0.78 2.46 -3.02
CA LEU A 99 0.59 3.71 -3.76
C LEU A 99 1.63 4.77 -3.36
N GLY A 100 2.02 4.82 -2.09
CA GLY A 100 3.12 5.68 -1.64
C GLY A 100 4.48 5.29 -2.21
N ILE A 101 4.72 4.01 -2.52
CA ILE A 101 5.99 3.54 -3.11
C ILE A 101 6.00 3.77 -4.63
N GLU A 102 4.93 3.36 -5.31
CA GLU A 102 4.89 3.31 -6.76
C GLU A 102 4.36 4.60 -7.39
N GLY A 103 3.42 5.28 -6.73
CA GLY A 103 2.81 6.52 -7.23
C GLY A 103 3.81 7.64 -7.56
N PRO A 104 4.83 7.93 -6.71
CA PRO A 104 5.85 8.94 -7.02
C PRO A 104 6.72 8.60 -8.24
N LYS A 105 6.76 7.32 -8.65
CA LYS A 105 7.55 6.83 -9.79
C LYS A 105 6.78 6.90 -11.12
N THR A 106 5.49 7.25 -11.09
CA THR A 106 4.63 7.32 -12.27
C THR A 106 4.81 8.62 -13.05
N SER A 107 4.34 8.65 -14.30
CA SER A 107 4.30 9.84 -15.16
C SER A 107 3.38 10.95 -14.62
N HIS A 108 2.33 10.57 -13.87
CA HIS A 108 1.30 11.47 -13.37
C HIS A 108 1.06 11.31 -11.86
N PRO A 109 2.03 11.66 -11.00
CA PRO A 109 1.96 11.43 -9.55
C PRO A 109 0.79 12.17 -8.88
N THR A 110 0.39 13.33 -9.41
CA THR A 110 -0.71 14.15 -8.88
C THR A 110 -2.04 13.40 -8.83
N LYS A 111 -2.29 12.47 -9.78
CA LYS A 111 -3.49 11.61 -9.78
C LYS A 111 -3.57 10.78 -8.50
N TYR A 112 -2.45 10.16 -8.10
CA TYR A 112 -2.38 9.29 -6.92
C TYR A 112 -2.49 10.07 -5.62
N ILE A 113 -1.91 11.28 -5.56
CA ILE A 113 -2.06 12.18 -4.41
C ILE A 113 -3.54 12.44 -4.11
N ARG A 114 -4.37 12.66 -5.13
CA ARG A 114 -5.81 12.88 -4.95
C ARG A 114 -6.49 11.67 -4.32
N TYR A 115 -6.24 10.47 -4.85
CA TYR A 115 -6.82 9.23 -4.29
C TYR A 115 -6.41 9.01 -2.83
N ILE A 116 -5.14 9.25 -2.50
CA ILE A 116 -4.63 9.10 -1.13
C ILE A 116 -5.21 10.17 -0.21
N TYR A 117 -5.24 11.44 -0.63
CA TYR A 117 -5.73 12.54 0.21
C TYR A 117 -7.20 12.40 0.56
N ASN A 118 -8.04 11.90 -0.36
CA ASN A 118 -9.43 11.63 -0.06
C ASN A 118 -9.59 10.64 1.12
N ARG A 119 -8.68 9.66 1.26
CA ARG A 119 -8.67 8.72 2.39
C ARG A 119 -8.25 9.37 3.71
N VAL A 120 -7.46 10.45 3.68
CA VAL A 120 -7.13 11.24 4.87
C VAL A 120 -8.36 11.91 5.46
N VAL A 121 -9.40 12.20 4.66
CA VAL A 121 -10.58 12.94 5.14
C VAL A 121 -11.74 12.01 5.52
N LEU A 122 -11.91 10.92 4.77
CA LEU A 122 -13.15 10.13 4.78
C LEU A 122 -13.08 8.85 5.61
N GLU A 123 -11.90 8.44 6.07
CA GLU A 123 -11.68 7.10 6.62
C GLU A 123 -11.39 7.09 8.12
N ASN A 124 -11.32 5.88 8.70
CA ASN A 124 -10.90 5.67 10.09
C ASN A 124 -9.41 5.99 10.32
N ALA A 125 -9.04 6.16 11.59
CA ALA A 125 -7.70 6.61 12.00
C ALA A 125 -6.56 5.78 11.40
N ALA A 126 -6.67 4.45 11.36
CA ALA A 126 -5.62 3.59 10.83
C ALA A 126 -5.37 3.82 9.33
N VAL A 127 -6.44 4.02 8.54
CA VAL A 127 -6.33 4.34 7.11
C VAL A 127 -5.80 5.75 6.91
N ARG A 128 -6.27 6.74 7.69
CA ARG A 128 -5.73 8.12 7.65
C ARG A 128 -4.24 8.16 7.97
N ALA A 129 -3.80 7.43 8.99
CA ALA A 129 -2.39 7.31 9.39
C ALA A 129 -1.53 6.69 8.28
N ALA A 130 -2.06 5.69 7.56
CA ALA A 130 -1.38 5.12 6.40
C ALA A 130 -1.32 6.09 5.22
N ALA A 131 -2.41 6.83 4.97
CA ALA A 131 -2.48 7.81 3.88
C ALA A 131 -1.52 8.99 4.11
N VAL A 132 -1.38 9.47 5.35
CA VAL A 132 -0.37 10.48 5.74
C VAL A 132 1.05 10.02 5.39
N THR A 133 1.41 8.80 5.78
CA THR A 133 2.73 8.22 5.45
C THR A 133 2.90 8.04 3.93
N ALA A 134 1.85 7.64 3.23
CA ALA A 134 1.89 7.48 1.78
C ALA A 134 2.09 8.81 1.05
N LEU A 135 1.39 9.88 1.45
CA LEU A 135 1.56 11.23 0.90
C LEU A 135 2.98 11.75 1.10
N ALA A 136 3.58 11.50 2.27
CA ALA A 136 4.93 11.95 2.55
C ALA A 136 5.97 11.43 1.55
N LYS A 137 5.79 10.21 1.04
CA LYS A 137 6.65 9.63 0.00
C LYS A 137 6.63 10.41 -1.32
N PHE A 138 5.60 11.20 -1.60
CA PHE A 138 5.54 12.10 -2.77
C PHE A 138 6.29 13.41 -2.54
N GLY A 139 6.49 13.83 -1.28
CA GLY A 139 7.12 15.10 -0.91
C GLY A 139 8.60 14.98 -0.56
N VAL A 140 9.00 13.92 0.14
CA VAL A 140 10.39 13.74 0.60
C VAL A 140 11.32 13.39 -0.56
N GLY A 141 12.39 14.17 -0.72
CA GLY A 141 13.33 14.03 -1.84
C GLY A 141 12.75 14.41 -3.20
N GLN A 142 11.58 15.08 -3.24
CA GLN A 142 10.96 15.51 -4.48
C GLN A 142 11.68 16.71 -5.08
N LYS A 143 11.99 16.64 -6.38
CA LYS A 143 12.69 17.68 -7.14
C LYS A 143 11.74 18.78 -7.64
N ASP A 144 10.48 18.43 -7.88
CA ASP A 144 9.43 19.39 -8.26
C ASP A 144 8.98 20.21 -7.02
N PRO A 145 9.29 21.53 -6.96
CA PRO A 145 8.93 22.37 -5.83
C PRO A 145 7.41 22.55 -5.67
N GLU A 146 6.64 22.54 -6.76
CA GLU A 146 5.18 22.72 -6.71
C GLU A 146 4.50 21.48 -6.13
N LEU A 147 4.93 20.30 -6.57
CA LEU A 147 4.45 19.04 -6.01
C LEU A 147 4.84 18.90 -4.54
N ARG A 148 6.09 19.22 -4.18
CA ARG A 148 6.57 19.23 -2.79
C ARG A 148 5.73 20.16 -1.91
N ARG A 149 5.46 21.39 -2.38
CA ARG A 149 4.62 22.37 -1.66
C ARG A 149 3.19 21.87 -1.51
N SER A 150 2.63 21.26 -2.55
CA SER A 150 1.28 20.70 -2.51
C SER A 150 1.17 19.61 -1.43
N VAL A 151 2.08 18.63 -1.42
CA VAL A 151 2.12 17.58 -0.39
C VAL A 151 2.28 18.18 1.01
N TYR A 152 3.16 19.17 1.18
CA TYR A 152 3.37 19.85 2.45
C TYR A 152 2.08 20.49 2.99
N VAL A 153 1.33 21.20 2.12
CA VAL A 153 0.05 21.84 2.51
C VAL A 153 -0.99 20.79 2.91
N LEU A 154 -1.06 19.66 2.19
CA LEU A 154 -2.00 18.58 2.52
C LEU A 154 -1.68 17.97 3.89
N LEU A 155 -0.41 17.66 4.15
CA LEU A 155 0.03 17.08 5.42
C LEU A 155 -0.11 18.04 6.61
N ARG A 156 0.07 19.35 6.39
CA ARG A 156 -0.10 20.34 7.44
C ARG A 156 -1.52 20.35 8.02
N ARG A 157 -2.54 20.04 7.22
CA ARG A 157 -3.93 19.91 7.68
C ARG A 157 -4.14 18.73 8.61
N CYS A 158 -3.30 17.70 8.53
CA CYS A 158 -3.38 16.51 9.38
C CYS A 158 -2.82 16.74 10.79
N LEU A 159 -2.19 17.90 11.06
CA LEU A 159 -1.75 18.27 12.41
C LEU A 159 -2.93 18.52 13.36
N ASP A 160 -4.10 18.83 12.82
CA ASP A 160 -5.33 19.07 13.56
C ASP A 160 -6.26 17.83 13.57
N ASP A 161 -5.77 16.65 13.14
CA ASP A 161 -6.55 15.40 13.20
C ASP A 161 -6.92 15.07 14.66
N VAL A 162 -8.05 14.39 14.88
CA VAL A 162 -8.49 13.99 16.22
C VAL A 162 -7.65 12.87 16.82
N ASP A 163 -7.04 12.05 15.97
CA ASP A 163 -6.23 10.90 16.35
C ASP A 163 -4.75 11.29 16.53
N ASP A 164 -4.14 10.84 17.62
CA ASP A 164 -2.75 11.17 17.96
C ASP A 164 -1.74 10.51 17.01
N GLU A 165 -1.95 9.26 16.61
CA GLU A 165 -1.09 8.57 15.65
C GLU A 165 -1.06 9.30 14.30
N VAL A 166 -2.21 9.80 13.83
CA VAL A 166 -2.28 10.59 12.60
C VAL A 166 -1.50 11.90 12.73
N ARG A 167 -1.70 12.64 13.83
CA ARG A 167 -1.00 13.92 14.09
C ARG A 167 0.51 13.73 14.18
N ASP A 168 0.97 12.70 14.90
CA ASP A 168 2.39 12.43 15.09
C ASP A 168 3.08 12.05 13.79
N ARG A 169 2.44 11.20 12.98
CA ARG A 169 2.93 10.89 11.63
C ARG A 169 2.97 12.13 10.75
N ALA A 170 1.98 13.01 10.82
CA ALA A 170 1.98 14.25 10.05
C ALA A 170 3.13 15.17 10.46
N ALA A 171 3.33 15.37 11.77
CA ALA A 171 4.40 16.19 12.32
C ALA A 171 5.80 15.67 11.91
N LEU A 172 6.03 14.36 12.03
CA LEU A 172 7.27 13.72 11.59
C LEU A 172 7.52 13.95 10.10
N ASN A 173 6.54 13.63 9.26
CA ASN A 173 6.69 13.70 7.81
C ASN A 173 6.87 15.14 7.31
N LEU A 174 6.23 16.13 7.92
CA LEU A 174 6.46 17.55 7.61
C LEU A 174 7.91 17.96 7.87
N ARG A 175 8.49 17.53 8.99
CA ARG A 175 9.92 17.77 9.28
C ARG A 175 10.82 17.09 8.25
N LEU A 176 10.50 15.85 7.86
CA LEU A 176 11.27 15.11 6.84
C LEU A 176 11.22 15.78 5.46
N ILE A 177 10.06 16.33 5.05
CA ILE A 177 9.93 17.05 3.76
C ILE A 177 10.77 18.34 3.75
N GLN A 178 10.90 19.00 4.89
CA GLN A 178 11.69 20.22 5.03
C GLN A 178 13.19 19.93 5.12
N SER A 179 13.58 18.72 5.55
CA SER A 179 14.97 18.32 5.60
C SER A 179 15.55 18.19 4.19
N GLU A 180 16.70 18.80 3.95
CA GLU A 180 17.49 18.64 2.73
C GLU A 180 18.46 17.46 2.81
N ASP A 181 18.49 16.77 3.96
CA ASP A 181 19.40 15.64 4.18
C ASP A 181 18.92 14.37 3.45
N SER A 182 19.87 13.73 2.78
CA SER A 182 19.77 12.36 2.25
C SER A 182 19.25 11.34 3.27
N MET A 183 19.42 11.59 4.57
CA MET A 183 18.86 10.78 5.66
C MET A 183 17.33 10.68 5.58
N ALA A 184 16.63 11.79 5.29
CA ALA A 184 15.16 11.79 5.24
C ALA A 184 14.66 10.91 4.09
N GLU A 185 15.32 10.98 2.94
CA GLU A 185 15.04 10.14 1.79
C GLU A 185 15.28 8.66 2.11
N ARG A 186 16.42 8.32 2.74
CA ARG A 186 16.72 6.94 3.17
C ARG A 186 15.73 6.40 4.19
N PHE A 187 15.28 7.23 5.13
CA PHE A 187 14.32 6.84 6.16
C PHE A 187 12.96 6.49 5.54
N ILE A 188 12.48 7.32 4.61
CA ILE A 188 11.16 7.17 4.00
C ILE A 188 11.13 6.12 2.89
N LYS A 189 12.21 5.98 2.13
CA LYS A 189 12.37 4.97 1.06
C LYS A 189 12.98 3.67 1.57
N ASN A 190 12.97 3.43 2.89
CA ASN A 190 13.51 2.22 3.46
C ASN A 190 12.66 0.99 3.06
N GLU A 191 13.17 0.20 2.12
CA GLU A 191 12.57 -1.07 1.69
C GLU A 191 13.16 -2.28 2.46
N ASN A 192 13.97 -2.05 3.49
CA ASN A 192 14.57 -3.14 4.27
C ASN A 192 13.50 -3.90 5.05
N MET A 193 13.39 -5.19 4.78
CA MET A 193 12.62 -6.13 5.58
C MET A 193 13.54 -6.79 6.59
N PHE A 194 13.45 -6.39 7.86
CA PHE A 194 14.23 -7.01 8.93
C PHE A 194 13.68 -8.42 9.22
N ALA A 195 14.57 -9.38 9.48
CA ALA A 195 14.18 -10.74 9.85
C ALA A 195 13.56 -10.75 11.25
N LEU A 196 12.23 -10.64 11.32
CA LEU A 196 11.50 -10.54 12.58
C LEU A 196 11.78 -11.74 13.49
N ALA A 197 11.84 -12.95 12.94
CA ALA A 197 12.20 -14.16 13.68
C ALA A 197 13.60 -14.06 14.33
N THR A 198 14.57 -13.44 13.63
CA THR A 198 15.89 -13.18 14.19
C THR A 198 15.82 -12.14 15.29
N PHE A 199 15.06 -11.06 15.10
CA PHE A 199 14.87 -10.03 16.11
C PHE A 199 14.20 -10.58 17.38
N GLU A 200 13.13 -11.36 17.24
CA GLU A 200 12.45 -12.06 18.34
C GLU A 200 13.40 -13.01 19.07
N HIS A 201 14.16 -13.83 18.33
CA HIS A 201 15.14 -14.73 18.91
C HIS A 201 16.21 -13.97 19.73
N GLN A 202 16.71 -12.84 19.21
CA GLN A 202 17.68 -12.01 19.93
C GLN A 202 17.08 -11.34 21.17
N LEU A 203 15.82 -10.87 21.12
CA LEU A 203 15.12 -10.33 22.29
C LEU A 203 14.92 -11.38 23.39
N VAL A 204 14.62 -12.61 22.99
CA VAL A 204 14.53 -13.76 23.89
C VAL A 204 15.87 -14.01 24.55
N ILE A 205 16.96 -14.15 23.77
CA ILE A 205 18.32 -14.32 24.30
C ILE A 205 18.67 -13.20 25.27
N PHE A 206 18.43 -11.93 24.89
CA PHE A 206 18.70 -10.77 25.72
C PHE A 206 18.03 -10.89 27.09
N ARG A 207 16.74 -11.25 27.13
CA ARG A 207 15.97 -11.43 28.38
C ARG A 207 16.47 -12.58 29.26
N TYR A 208 17.01 -13.65 28.66
CA TYR A 208 17.49 -14.83 29.40
C TYR A 208 18.95 -14.71 29.85
N VAL A 209 19.78 -13.96 29.11
CA VAL A 209 21.22 -13.80 29.40
C VAL A 209 21.48 -12.58 30.31
N GLN A 210 20.70 -11.51 30.18
CA GLN A 210 20.74 -10.37 31.08
C GLN A 210 19.47 -10.39 31.94
N GLY A 211 19.60 -10.78 33.21
CA GLY A 211 18.48 -10.76 34.16
C GLY A 211 17.87 -9.35 34.32
N PRO A 212 16.76 -9.20 35.07
CA PRO A 212 15.93 -7.98 35.14
C PRO A 212 16.63 -6.71 35.69
N SER A 213 17.93 -6.75 35.96
CA SER A 213 18.74 -5.65 36.49
C SER A 213 19.37 -4.73 35.42
N CYS A 214 19.06 -4.92 34.13
CA CYS A 214 19.53 -4.06 33.04
C CYS A 214 18.35 -3.55 32.19
N LEU A 215 17.46 -2.78 32.80
CA LEU A 215 16.62 -1.81 32.10
C LEU A 215 17.09 -0.42 32.54
N PRO A 216 17.29 0.55 31.61
CA PRO A 216 17.57 1.93 31.97
C PRO A 216 16.39 2.59 32.69
#